data_AF-A0A1I0C0W9-F1
#
_entry.id   AF-A0A1I0C0W9-F1
#
_cell.length_a   1.000
_cell.length_b   1.000
_cell.length_c   1.000
_cell.angle_alpha   90.00
_cell.angle_beta   90.00
_cell.angle_gamma   90.00
#
_symmetry.space_group_name_H-M   'P 1'
#
loop_
_entity.id
_entity.type
_entity.pdbx_description
1 polymer ?
#
loop_
_entity_poly.entity_id
_entity_poly.type
_entity_poly.pdbx_seq_one_letter_code
_entity_poly.pdbx_strand_id
1 'polypeptide(L)'
;MPQVIDFNKSYQASISQSIALPVAASPSSNLLTEFGLSVMQGGNVLLNASIGAQSTNLTPVLLFTILRDTTPIFTIQKQLEATNELAAISFSHVDSNVATGYYAYRMQVSLMNAPTTSTANLIGPVVLSGLSLG
;
A
#
# COMPACT_ATOMS: atom_id res chain seq x y z
N MET A 1 17.36 -20.04 -13.18
CA MET A 1 16.13 -19.24 -13.31
C MET A 1 15.63 -18.98 -11.90
N PRO A 2 15.20 -17.76 -11.56
CA PRO A 2 14.61 -17.50 -10.24
C PRO A 2 13.35 -18.37 -10.08
N GLN A 3 13.22 -19.02 -8.92
CA GLN A 3 12.09 -19.87 -8.58
C GLN A 3 11.17 -19.13 -7.60
N VAL A 4 9.87 -19.41 -7.69
CA VAL A 4 8.91 -18.89 -6.70
C VAL A 4 9.07 -19.67 -5.42
N ILE A 5 9.44 -18.97 -4.35
CA ILE A 5 9.61 -19.54 -3.01
C ILE A 5 8.27 -19.54 -2.28
N ASP A 6 7.56 -18.41 -2.33
CA ASP A 6 6.31 -18.21 -1.62
C ASP A 6 5.49 -17.11 -2.30
N PHE A 7 4.18 -17.15 -2.12
CA PHE A 7 3.25 -16.12 -2.57
C PHE A 7 2.17 -15.91 -1.52
N ASN A 8 1.93 -14.65 -1.17
CA ASN A 8 0.82 -14.30 -0.29
C ASN A 8 0.21 -12.96 -0.70
N LYS A 9 -1.03 -12.73 -0.29
CA LYS A 9 -1.77 -11.50 -0.56
C LYS A 9 -2.73 -11.20 0.57
N SER A 10 -3.02 -9.91 0.74
CA SER A 10 -4.02 -9.42 1.67
C SER A 10 -4.83 -8.31 1.01
N TYR A 11 -6.11 -8.22 1.37
CA TYR A 11 -7.01 -7.22 0.86
C TYR A 11 -8.02 -6.81 1.92
N GLN A 12 -8.40 -5.54 1.89
CA GLN A 12 -9.52 -5.03 2.66
C GLN A 12 -10.79 -4.95 1.80
N ALA A 13 -10.62 -4.65 0.50
CA ALA A 13 -11.67 -4.60 -0.50
C ALA A 13 -11.11 -5.00 -1.85
N SER A 14 -11.83 -5.78 -2.63
CA SER A 14 -11.42 -6.22 -3.98
C SER A 14 -12.21 -5.54 -5.10
N ILE A 15 -13.27 -4.81 -4.76
CA ILE A 15 -14.20 -4.17 -5.70
C ILE A 15 -14.17 -2.65 -5.49
N SER A 16 -14.25 -1.89 -6.57
CA SER A 16 -14.30 -0.43 -6.52
C SER A 16 -15.59 0.07 -5.86
N GLN A 17 -15.48 1.13 -5.07
CA GLN A 17 -16.58 1.76 -4.33
C GLN A 17 -17.33 0.82 -3.36
N SER A 18 -16.65 -0.23 -2.87
CA SER A 18 -17.24 -1.18 -1.92
C SER A 18 -17.02 -0.81 -0.45
N ILE A 19 -16.09 0.11 -0.19
CA ILE A 19 -15.79 0.65 1.13
C ILE A 19 -15.71 2.18 1.06
N ALA A 20 -15.72 2.85 2.21
CA ALA A 20 -15.44 4.27 2.32
C ALA A 20 -14.64 4.51 3.60
N LEU A 21 -13.32 4.33 3.53
CA LEU A 21 -12.43 4.50 4.67
C LEU A 21 -11.76 5.88 4.60
N PRO A 22 -12.02 6.81 5.53
CA PRO A 22 -11.32 8.09 5.56
C PRO A 22 -9.83 7.92 5.84
N VAL A 23 -9.00 8.65 5.10
CA VAL A 23 -7.54 8.65 5.28
C VAL A 23 -7.15 9.60 6.41
N ALA A 24 -6.43 9.10 7.40
CA ALA A 24 -5.90 9.86 8.52
C ALA A 24 -4.76 10.79 8.06
N ALA A 25 -4.74 12.01 8.62
CA ALA A 25 -3.66 12.95 8.39
C ALA A 25 -2.40 12.59 9.19
N SER A 26 -1.24 12.81 8.57
CA SER A 26 0.07 12.68 9.21
C SER A 26 0.13 13.50 10.51
N PRO A 27 0.74 12.99 11.61
CA PRO A 27 1.61 11.81 11.68
C PRO A 27 0.89 10.46 11.83
N SER A 28 -0.44 10.45 11.88
CA SER A 28 -1.21 9.20 11.96
C SER A 28 -1.32 8.54 10.58
N SER A 29 -1.44 7.22 10.57
CA SER A 29 -1.64 6.43 9.35
C SER A 29 -2.74 5.38 9.55
N ASN A 30 -3.40 5.00 8.45
CA ASN A 30 -4.28 3.84 8.42
C ASN A 30 -3.48 2.63 7.93
N LEU A 31 -3.48 1.55 8.71
CA LEU A 31 -3.05 0.24 8.20
C LEU A 31 -4.10 -0.28 7.22
N LEU A 32 -3.67 -0.62 6.01
CA LEU A 32 -4.55 -1.03 4.92
C LEU A 32 -4.60 -2.54 4.75
N THR A 33 -3.43 -3.16 4.69
CA THR A 33 -3.30 -4.60 4.49
C THR A 33 -2.03 -5.11 5.14
N GLU A 34 -2.05 -6.37 5.54
CA GLU A 34 -0.91 -7.08 6.10
C GLU A 34 -0.95 -8.54 5.67
N PHE A 35 0.21 -9.09 5.30
CA PHE A 35 0.41 -10.53 5.12
C PHE A 35 1.83 -10.93 5.52
N GLY A 36 2.03 -12.21 5.84
CA GLY A 36 3.36 -12.78 6.05
C GLY A 36 3.86 -13.52 4.81
N LEU A 37 5.17 -13.46 4.55
CA LEU A 37 5.80 -14.11 3.41
C LEU A 37 7.17 -14.69 3.79
N SER A 38 7.44 -15.92 3.35
CA SER A 38 8.73 -16.58 3.53
C SER A 38 9.74 -16.17 2.46
N VAL A 39 10.97 -15.89 2.85
CA VAL A 39 12.08 -15.53 1.95
C VAL A 39 13.28 -16.43 2.21
N MET A 40 13.91 -16.91 1.14
CA MET A 40 15.17 -17.66 1.18
C MET A 40 16.38 -16.76 0.87
N GLN A 41 17.59 -17.26 1.12
CA GLN A 41 18.82 -16.45 1.11
C GLN A 41 19.05 -15.75 -0.24
N GLY A 42 19.28 -14.43 -0.21
CA GLY A 42 19.47 -13.63 -1.43
C GLY A 42 18.18 -13.38 -2.20
N GLY A 43 17.03 -13.67 -1.58
CA GLY A 43 15.73 -13.58 -2.21
C GLY A 43 15.28 -12.14 -2.45
N ASN A 44 14.55 -11.97 -3.55
CA ASN A 44 13.87 -10.72 -3.88
C ASN A 44 12.37 -10.91 -3.65
N VAL A 45 11.71 -9.92 -3.06
CA VAL A 45 10.25 -9.92 -2.92
C VAL A 45 9.66 -8.87 -3.84
N LEU A 46 8.88 -9.31 -4.82
CA LEU A 46 8.08 -8.42 -5.66
C LEU A 46 6.75 -8.13 -4.96
N LEU A 47 6.54 -6.87 -4.62
CA LEU A 47 5.33 -6.35 -4.00
C LEU A 47 4.51 -5.61 -5.04
N ASN A 48 3.21 -5.88 -5.10
CA ASN A 48 2.27 -5.19 -5.99
C ASN A 48 1.09 -4.69 -5.19
N ALA A 49 0.74 -3.41 -5.38
CA ALA A 49 -0.38 -2.78 -4.72
C ALA A 49 -1.39 -2.23 -5.73
N SER A 50 -2.68 -2.36 -5.40
CA SER A 50 -3.79 -1.76 -6.13
C SER A 50 -4.74 -1.10 -5.15
N ILE A 51 -4.90 0.21 -5.28
CA ILE A 51 -5.69 1.05 -4.38
C ILE A 51 -6.66 1.91 -5.20
N GLY A 52 -7.93 1.92 -4.82
CA GLY A 52 -8.90 2.92 -5.27
C GLY A 52 -9.08 3.99 -4.20
N ALA A 53 -8.92 5.24 -4.59
CA ALA A 53 -9.08 6.41 -3.73
C ALA A 53 -10.05 7.41 -4.35
N GLN A 54 -10.69 8.18 -3.49
CA GLN A 54 -11.55 9.30 -3.86
C GLN A 54 -11.17 10.52 -3.04
N SER A 55 -10.93 11.65 -3.70
CA SER A 55 -10.82 12.93 -3.01
C SER A 55 -12.21 13.38 -2.56
N THR A 56 -12.36 13.75 -1.30
CA THR A 56 -13.64 14.29 -0.78
C THR A 56 -13.59 15.80 -0.64
N ASN A 57 -12.39 16.39 -0.50
CA ASN A 57 -12.22 17.84 -0.44
C ASN A 57 -10.88 18.25 -1.08
N LEU A 58 -10.93 19.24 -1.99
CA LEU A 58 -9.79 19.81 -2.72
C LEU A 58 -8.88 18.73 -3.34
N THR A 59 -7.56 18.94 -3.26
CA THR A 59 -6.50 18.16 -3.92
C THR A 59 -5.60 17.49 -2.87
N PRO A 60 -6.05 16.40 -2.25
CA PRO A 60 -5.27 15.70 -1.23
C PRO A 60 -4.06 14.98 -1.82
N VAL A 61 -2.99 14.91 -1.03
CA VAL A 61 -1.76 14.18 -1.29
C VAL A 61 -1.70 12.98 -0.34
N LEU A 62 -1.80 11.79 -0.92
CA LEU A 62 -1.74 10.52 -0.22
C LEU A 62 -0.29 10.02 -0.21
N LEU A 63 0.22 9.66 0.95
CA LEU A 63 1.51 8.98 1.13
C LEU A 63 1.25 7.51 1.46
N PHE A 64 1.56 6.63 0.52
CA PHE A 64 1.58 5.18 0.74
C PHE A 64 2.95 4.76 1.23
N THR A 65 2.98 3.92 2.25
CA THR A 65 4.21 3.36 2.80
C THR A 65 4.07 1.85 2.91
N ILE A 66 5.04 1.10 2.38
CA ILE A 66 5.18 -0.32 2.65
C ILE A 66 6.24 -0.51 3.72
N LEU A 67 5.91 -1.33 4.72
CA LEU A 67 6.81 -1.74 5.78
C LEU A 67 7.11 -3.23 5.64
N ARG A 68 8.38 -3.59 5.91
CA ARG A 68 8.79 -4.94 6.27
C ARG A 68 8.91 -4.98 7.79
N ASP A 69 8.05 -5.77 8.41
CA ASP A 69 7.74 -5.82 9.85
C ASP A 69 7.31 -4.46 10.40
N THR A 70 8.28 -3.67 10.83
CA THR A 70 8.10 -2.32 11.39
C THR A 70 8.95 -1.27 10.68
N THR A 71 9.79 -1.67 9.72
CA THR A 71 10.70 -0.78 9.01
C THR A 71 10.10 -0.37 7.67
N PRO A 72 9.92 0.93 7.39
CA PRO A 72 9.55 1.40 6.06
C PRO A 72 10.61 1.01 5.03
N ILE A 73 10.19 0.34 3.96
CA ILE A 73 11.09 -0.06 2.86
C ILE A 73 10.78 0.69 1.56
N PHE A 74 9.56 1.22 1.43
CA PHE A 74 9.12 1.93 0.24
C PHE A 74 8.06 2.97 0.58
N THR A 75 8.12 4.12 -0.09
CA THR A 75 7.11 5.17 0.00
C THR A 75 6.82 5.76 -1.37
N ILE A 76 5.55 6.06 -1.64
CA ILE A 76 5.13 6.77 -2.85
C ILE A 76 4.02 7.76 -2.52
N GLN A 77 4.05 8.91 -3.20
CA GLN A 77 3.01 9.93 -3.07
C GLN A 77 2.09 9.94 -4.29
N LYS A 78 0.81 10.19 -4.07
CA LYS A 78 -0.17 10.46 -5.11
C LYS A 78 -1.01 11.67 -4.73
N GLN A 79 -0.92 12.71 -5.55
CA GLN A 79 -1.85 13.83 -5.50
C GLN A 79 -3.12 13.47 -6.32
N LEU A 80 -4.27 13.77 -5.74
CA LEU A 80 -5.55 13.88 -6.44
C LEU A 80 -5.72 15.35 -6.84
N GLU A 81 -6.17 15.59 -8.06
CA GLU A 81 -6.11 16.88 -8.76
C GLU A 81 -7.46 17.63 -8.78
N ALA A 82 -8.56 16.97 -8.39
CA ALA A 82 -9.88 17.61 -8.31
C ALA A 82 -10.73 17.05 -7.17
N THR A 83 -11.69 17.84 -6.67
CA THR A 83 -12.70 17.36 -5.71
C THR A 83 -13.58 16.28 -6.33
N ASN A 84 -13.91 15.23 -5.57
CA ASN A 84 -14.65 14.05 -6.04
C ASN A 84 -13.98 13.26 -7.17
N GLU A 85 -12.69 13.48 -7.44
CA GLU A 85 -11.91 12.63 -8.32
C GLU A 85 -11.86 11.20 -7.77
N LEU A 86 -12.08 10.24 -8.67
CA LEU A 86 -11.86 8.81 -8.45
C LEU A 86 -10.52 8.44 -9.09
N ALA A 87 -9.60 7.88 -8.31
CA ALA A 87 -8.30 7.47 -8.79
C ALA A 87 -8.06 5.98 -8.53
N ALA A 88 -7.58 5.29 -9.57
CA ALA A 88 -6.97 3.98 -9.47
C ALA A 88 -5.46 4.16 -9.36
N ILE A 89 -4.88 3.64 -8.29
CA ILE A 89 -3.47 3.78 -7.94
C ILE A 89 -2.88 2.37 -7.94
N SER A 90 -1.88 2.13 -8.77
CA SER A 90 -1.13 0.89 -8.78
C SER A 90 0.36 1.18 -8.81
N PHE A 91 1.11 0.38 -8.06
CA PHE A 91 2.56 0.45 -8.05
C PHE A 91 3.15 -0.90 -7.66
N SER A 92 4.40 -1.11 -8.07
CA SER A 92 5.20 -2.26 -7.71
C SER A 92 6.53 -1.84 -7.11
N HIS A 93 7.04 -2.66 -6.21
CA HIS A 93 8.33 -2.47 -5.57
C HIS A 93 9.02 -3.82 -5.40
N VAL A 94 10.33 -3.85 -5.58
CA VAL A 94 11.15 -5.04 -5.32
C VAL A 94 11.97 -4.78 -4.07
N ASP A 95 11.69 -5.52 -3.01
CA ASP A 95 12.53 -5.58 -1.82
C ASP A 95 13.66 -6.59 -2.07
N SER A 96 14.90 -6.10 -2.15
CA SER A 96 16.08 -6.87 -2.55
C SER A 96 17.00 -7.15 -1.38
N ASN A 97 17.79 -8.22 -1.51
CA ASN A 97 18.78 -8.64 -0.50
C ASN A 97 18.13 -8.92 0.86
N VAL A 98 16.92 -9.49 0.84
CA VAL A 98 16.22 -9.87 2.07
C VAL A 98 16.90 -11.13 2.63
N ALA A 99 17.23 -11.11 3.92
CA ALA A 99 17.81 -12.27 4.58
C ALA A 99 16.78 -13.40 4.68
N THR A 100 17.23 -14.65 4.77
CA THR A 100 16.33 -15.80 4.97
C THR A 100 15.47 -15.61 6.22
N GLY A 101 14.15 -15.75 6.10
CA GLY A 101 13.24 -15.57 7.22
C GLY A 101 11.79 -15.46 6.79
N TYR A 102 10.92 -15.23 7.78
CA TYR A 102 9.50 -14.95 7.56
C TYR A 102 9.23 -13.51 7.99
N TYR A 103 8.68 -12.71 7.07
CA TYR A 103 8.50 -11.27 7.29
C TYR A 103 7.04 -10.86 7.10
N ALA A 104 6.59 -9.90 7.90
CA ALA A 104 5.28 -9.27 7.72
C ALA A 104 5.39 -8.07 6.79
N TYR A 105 4.72 -8.11 5.64
CA TYR A 105 4.60 -6.95 4.77
C TYR A 105 3.30 -6.22 5.05
N ARG A 106 3.42 -4.93 5.34
CA ARG A 106 2.30 -4.05 5.71
C ARG A 106 2.25 -2.87 4.76
N MET A 107 1.05 -2.50 4.32
CA MET A 107 0.84 -1.24 3.63
C MET A 107 0.02 -0.31 4.50
N GLN A 108 0.48 0.92 4.62
CA GLN A 108 -0.25 2.00 5.28
C GLN A 108 -0.39 3.20 4.36
N VAL A 109 -1.37 4.05 4.66
CA VAL A 109 -1.56 5.34 3.99
C VAL A 109 -1.71 6.44 5.03
N SER A 110 -1.22 7.62 4.68
CA SER A 110 -1.46 8.85 5.42
C SER A 110 -1.76 9.98 4.44
N LEU A 111 -2.50 10.97 4.90
CA LEU A 111 -2.75 12.21 4.19
C LEU A 111 -1.66 13.22 4.60
N MET A 112 -0.98 13.80 3.62
CA MET A 112 0.11 14.76 3.85
C MET A 112 -0.38 16.20 4.06
N ASN A 113 -1.60 16.52 3.61
CA ASN A 113 -2.21 17.83 3.82
C ASN A 113 -2.92 17.91 5.18
N ALA A 114 -3.22 19.14 5.61
CA ALA A 114 -4.09 19.36 6.76
C ALA A 114 -5.50 18.78 6.49
N PRO A 115 -6.09 18.02 7.43
CA PRO A 115 -7.39 17.39 7.23
C PRO A 115 -8.54 18.40 7.14
N THR A 116 -8.32 19.65 7.54
CA THR A 116 -9.28 20.75 7.42
C THR A 116 -9.35 21.33 6.01
N THR A 117 -8.32 21.11 5.17
CA THR A 117 -8.23 21.69 3.83
C THR A 117 -8.43 20.66 2.74
N SER A 118 -7.94 19.43 2.92
CA SER A 118 -8.05 18.39 1.91
C SER A 118 -8.30 17.06 2.58
N THR A 119 -9.19 16.26 2.01
CA THR A 119 -9.55 14.96 2.56
C THR A 119 -9.73 13.95 1.44
N ALA A 120 -9.48 12.69 1.75
CA ALA A 120 -9.68 11.59 0.82
C ALA A 120 -10.20 10.36 1.55
N ASN A 121 -10.94 9.54 0.82
CA ASN A 121 -11.40 8.23 1.24
C ASN A 121 -10.74 7.16 0.37
N LEU A 122 -10.43 6.01 0.95
CA LEU A 122 -10.22 4.79 0.18
C LEU A 122 -11.56 4.16 -0.13
N ILE A 123 -11.77 3.86 -1.40
CA ILE A 123 -13.04 3.35 -1.91
C ILE A 123 -12.95 1.90 -2.42
N GLY A 124 -11.75 1.31 -2.40
CA GLY A 124 -11.52 -0.01 -2.96
C GLY A 124 -11.21 0.05 -4.47
N PRO A 125 -10.48 -0.93 -5.03
CA PRO A 125 -9.84 -2.04 -4.32
C PRO A 125 -8.75 -1.56 -3.36
N VAL A 126 -8.38 -2.35 -2.36
CA VAL A 126 -7.22 -2.11 -1.49
C VAL A 126 -6.56 -3.47 -1.30
N VAL A 127 -5.59 -3.75 -2.16
CA VAL A 127 -4.94 -5.06 -2.29
C VAL A 127 -3.43 -4.87 -2.27
N LEU A 128 -2.74 -5.72 -1.52
CA LEU A 128 -1.29 -5.89 -1.58
C LEU A 128 -0.98 -7.37 -1.76
N SER A 129 -0.09 -7.69 -2.70
CA SER A 129 0.45 -9.04 -2.88
C SER A 129 1.98 -9.02 -2.87
N GLY A 130 2.56 -10.15 -2.47
CA GLY A 130 3.99 -10.38 -2.42
C GLY A 130 4.35 -11.70 -3.07
N LEU A 131 5.39 -11.68 -3.89
CA LEU A 131 5.98 -12.86 -4.51
C LEU A 131 7.45 -12.94 -4.12
N SER A 132 7.81 -14.00 -3.39
CA SER A 132 9.18 -14.28 -2.98
C SER A 132 9.89 -15.09 -4.06
N LEU A 133 11.05 -14.62 -4.48
CA LEU A 133 11.88 -15.21 -5.54
C LEU A 133 13.26 -15.57 -4.97
N GLY A 134 13.77 -16.75 -5.32
CA GLY A 134 15.12 -17.22 -4.96
C GLY A 134 15.61 -18.33 -5.87
#